data_AF-I2DQ61-F1
#
_entry.id   AF-I2DQ61-F1
#
_cell.length_a   1.000
_cell.length_b   1.000
_cell.length_c   1.000
_cell.angle_alpha   90.00
_cell.angle_beta   90.00
_cell.angle_gamma   90.00
#
_symmetry.space_group_name_H-M   'P 1'
#
loop_
_entity.id
_entity.type
_entity.pdbx_description
1 polymer ?
#
loop_
_entity_poly.entity_id
_entity_poly.type
_entity_poly.pdbx_seq_one_letter_code
_entity_poly.pdbx_strand_id
1 'polypeptide(L)'
;MLYRGSCHCGDVKFDAQGDLQGVMACNCSICRRKGALLWFVPRAHVTFSTPDDNLATYTFNQHMIRHRFCKRCGIHTFAEATHPNGTEMVCINVRCLEDVDPDVLPVTHYDGRSR
;
A
#
# COMPACT_ATOMS: atom_id res chain seq x y z
N MET A 1 2.44 -16.39 -4.64
CA MET A 1 2.28 -15.90 -6.03
C MET A 1 3.06 -14.59 -6.18
N LEU A 2 3.37 -14.20 -7.41
CA LEU A 2 4.01 -12.92 -7.73
C LEU A 2 2.95 -11.97 -8.29
N TYR A 3 2.81 -10.79 -7.70
CA TYR A 3 1.90 -9.74 -8.13
C TYR A 3 2.71 -8.54 -8.61
N ARG A 4 2.39 -8.05 -9.81
CA ARG A 4 2.96 -6.82 -10.36
C ARG A 4 2.05 -5.67 -10.02
N GLY A 5 2.63 -4.51 -9.72
CA GLY A 5 1.86 -3.31 -9.48
C GLY A 5 2.53 -2.07 -10.02
N SER A 6 1.70 -1.07 -10.31
CA SER A 6 2.15 0.22 -10.79
C SER A 6 1.21 1.35 -10.37
N CYS A 7 1.73 2.59 -10.37
CA CYS A 7 0.86 3.76 -10.35
C CYS A 7 0.19 3.93 -11.72
N HIS A 8 -0.83 4.81 -11.80
CA HIS A 8 -1.58 5.02 -13.04
C HIS A 8 -0.71 5.42 -14.25
N CYS A 9 0.32 6.25 -14.06
CA CYS A 9 1.20 6.67 -15.15
C CYS A 9 2.37 5.70 -15.43
N GLY A 10 2.47 4.60 -14.69
CA GLY A 10 3.53 3.58 -14.83
C GLY A 10 4.91 4.01 -14.33
N ASP A 11 5.05 5.19 -13.75
CA ASP A 11 6.33 5.73 -13.27
C ASP A 11 6.82 5.03 -11.99
N VAL A 12 5.87 4.59 -11.16
CA VAL A 12 6.11 3.73 -10.00
C VAL A 12 5.73 2.31 -10.37
N LYS A 13 6.66 1.37 -10.21
CA LYS A 13 6.50 -0.07 -10.45
C LYS A 13 7.09 -0.87 -9.31
N PHE A 14 6.44 -1.97 -8.97
CA PHE A 14 6.88 -2.88 -7.92
C PHE A 14 6.34 -4.28 -8.15
N ASP A 15 7.05 -5.25 -7.59
CA ASP A 15 6.66 -6.65 -7.52
C ASP A 15 6.49 -7.06 -6.06
N ALA A 16 5.43 -7.80 -5.76
CA ALA A 16 5.12 -8.28 -4.42
C ALA A 16 4.90 -9.79 -4.42
N GLN A 17 5.59 -10.49 -3.53
CA GLN A 17 5.48 -11.94 -3.36
C GLN A 17 4.66 -12.28 -2.11
N GLY A 18 3.66 -13.12 -2.28
CA GLY A 18 2.87 -13.60 -1.16
C GLY A 18 1.58 -14.25 -1.59
N ASP A 19 0.68 -14.40 -0.62
CA ASP A 19 -0.67 -14.89 -0.82
C ASP A 19 -1.67 -13.76 -0.51
N LEU A 20 -2.50 -13.41 -1.49
CA LEU A 20 -3.48 -12.34 -1.39
C LEU A 20 -4.82 -12.94 -0.98
N GLN A 21 -4.96 -13.24 0.31
CA GLN A 21 -6.17 -13.87 0.85
C GLN A 21 -7.25 -12.86 1.28
N GLY A 22 -6.87 -11.60 1.47
CA GLY A 22 -7.77 -10.56 1.92
C GLY A 22 -7.06 -9.22 2.08
N VAL A 23 -7.87 -8.18 2.24
CA VAL A 23 -7.41 -6.79 2.29
C VAL A 23 -8.06 -6.05 3.45
N MET A 24 -7.46 -4.93 3.85
CA MET A 24 -7.99 -4.06 4.88
C MET A 24 -8.52 -2.75 4.31
N ALA A 25 -9.72 -2.35 4.73
CA ALA A 25 -10.27 -1.02 4.50
C ALA A 25 -10.26 -0.23 5.82
N CYS A 26 -9.39 0.78 5.91
CA CYS A 26 -9.30 1.66 7.09
C CYS A 26 -10.15 2.93 6.90
N ASN A 27 -10.91 3.30 7.93
CA ASN A 27 -11.82 4.45 7.91
C ASN A 27 -11.19 5.77 8.40
N CYS A 28 -9.88 5.80 8.73
CA CYS A 28 -9.22 7.00 9.24
C CYS A 28 -9.21 8.12 8.17
N SER A 29 -8.95 9.36 8.59
CA SER A 29 -9.14 10.56 7.76
C SER A 29 -8.39 10.51 6.41
N ILE A 30 -7.19 9.95 6.36
CA ILE A 30 -6.42 9.81 5.13
C ILE A 30 -6.85 8.57 4.33
N CYS A 31 -7.08 7.43 4.97
CA CYS A 31 -7.40 6.17 4.29
C CYS A 31 -8.76 6.26 3.57
N ARG A 32 -9.76 6.90 4.20
CA ARG A 32 -11.06 7.16 3.56
C ARG A 32 -10.95 8.04 2.30
N ARG A 33 -9.98 8.95 2.25
CA ARG A 33 -9.78 9.87 1.11
C ARG A 33 -9.03 9.18 -0.02
N LYS A 34 -8.14 8.25 0.30
CA LYS A 34 -7.41 7.43 -0.67
C LYS A 34 -8.29 6.34 -1.29
N GLY A 35 -9.30 5.85 -0.56
CA GLY A 35 -10.09 4.70 -0.99
C GLY A 35 -9.26 3.42 -1.14
N ALA A 36 -8.14 3.34 -0.40
CA ALA A 36 -7.18 2.25 -0.53
C ALA A 36 -7.70 0.97 0.15
N LEU A 37 -7.45 -0.16 -0.53
CA LEU A 37 -7.61 -1.50 0.02
C LEU A 37 -6.21 -2.06 0.25
N LEU A 38 -5.85 -2.31 1.51
CA LEU A 38 -4.46 -2.54 1.91
C LEU A 38 -4.19 -4.04 2.06
N TRP A 39 -3.21 -4.53 1.31
CA TRP A 39 -2.59 -5.83 1.52
C TRP A 39 -1.24 -5.65 2.22
N PHE A 40 -1.00 -6.41 3.29
CA PHE A 40 0.20 -6.28 4.11
C PHE A 40 1.20 -7.35 3.73
N VAL A 41 2.35 -6.92 3.21
CA VAL A 41 3.41 -7.80 2.73
C VAL A 41 4.71 -7.47 3.48
N PRO A 42 5.47 -8.45 3.99
CA PRO A 42 6.79 -8.18 4.55
C PRO A 42 7.67 -7.44 3.55
N ARG A 43 8.42 -6.43 4.00
CA ARG A 43 9.27 -5.61 3.13
C ARG A 43 10.26 -6.44 2.31
N ALA A 44 10.74 -7.55 2.87
CA ALA A 44 11.64 -8.50 2.20
C ALA A 44 11.02 -9.18 0.96
N HIS A 45 9.68 -9.20 0.85
CA HIS A 45 8.97 -9.82 -0.27
C HIS A 45 8.50 -8.79 -1.32
N VAL A 46 8.93 -7.54 -1.21
CA VAL A 46 8.60 -6.47 -2.17
C VAL A 46 9.87 -5.96 -2.83
N THR A 47 9.86 -5.93 -4.16
CA THR A 47 10.92 -5.35 -4.97
C THR A 47 10.39 -4.11 -5.67
N PHE A 48 11.05 -2.97 -5.50
CA PHE A 48 10.73 -1.75 -6.22
C PHE A 48 11.66 -1.60 -7.42
N SER A 49 11.08 -1.47 -8.61
CA SER A 49 11.85 -1.25 -9.86
C SER A 49 12.00 0.24 -10.18
N THR A 50 11.40 1.11 -9.36
CA THR A 50 11.39 2.57 -9.52
C THR A 50 12.34 3.23 -8.52
N PRO A 51 13.10 4.27 -8.93
CA PRO A 51 13.91 5.08 -8.01
C PRO A 51 13.06 5.75 -6.92
N ASP A 52 13.62 5.88 -5.71
CA ASP A 52 12.93 6.53 -4.58
C ASP A 52 12.48 7.97 -4.92
N ASP A 53 13.24 8.65 -5.77
CA ASP A 53 12.98 10.02 -6.21
C ASP A 53 11.66 10.19 -6.98
N ASN A 54 11.08 9.14 -7.54
CA ASN A 54 9.78 9.21 -8.22
C ASN A 54 8.61 9.16 -7.22
N LEU A 55 8.89 8.83 -5.96
CA LEU A 55 7.94 8.75 -4.86
C LEU A 55 8.03 9.98 -3.96
N ALA A 56 6.87 10.49 -3.56
CA ALA A 56 6.73 11.40 -2.43
C ALA A 56 6.35 10.60 -1.18
N THR A 57 6.78 11.11 -0.02
CA THR A 57 6.40 10.57 1.29
C THR A 57 5.58 11.58 2.04
N TYR A 58 4.48 11.11 2.64
CA TYR A 58 3.72 11.87 3.62
C TYR A 58 3.59 11.07 4.91
N THR A 59 3.91 11.70 6.03
CA THR A 59 3.67 11.18 7.39
C THR A 59 2.78 12.17 8.14
N PHE A 60 1.97 11.65 9.06
CA PHE A 60 1.11 12.46 9.92
C PHE A 60 0.88 11.73 11.25
N ASN A 61 0.21 12.40 12.19
CA ASN A 61 -0.11 11.85 13.52
C ASN A 61 1.16 11.38 14.25
N GLN A 62 1.26 10.09 14.60
CA GLN A 62 2.42 9.53 15.29
C GLN A 62 3.63 9.30 14.36
N HIS A 63 3.51 9.66 13.08
CA HIS A 63 4.54 9.49 12.04
C HIS A 63 5.05 8.05 11.85
N MET A 64 4.27 7.06 12.30
CA MET A 64 4.61 5.63 12.23
C MET A 64 4.45 5.02 10.83
N ILE A 65 3.68 5.67 9.96
CA ILE A 65 3.37 5.16 8.62
C ILE A 65 3.87 6.17 7.58
N ARG A 66 4.74 5.71 6.70
CA ARG A 66 5.21 6.48 5.54
C ARG A 66 4.29 6.20 4.37
N HIS A 67 3.42 7.13 4.02
CA HIS A 67 2.56 6.99 2.85
C HIS A 67 3.31 7.37 1.59
N ARG A 68 3.41 6.43 0.65
CA ARG A 68 4.23 6.55 -0.55
C ARG A 68 3.31 6.72 -1.77
N PHE A 69 3.51 7.77 -2.54
CA PHE A 69 2.69 8.07 -3.70
C PHE A 69 3.52 8.63 -4.85
N CYS A 70 3.07 8.38 -6.08
CA CYS A 70 3.77 8.83 -7.27
C CYS A 70 3.77 10.37 -7.33
N LYS A 71 4.94 10.99 -7.46
CA LYS A 71 5.07 12.46 -7.64
C LYS A 71 4.40 12.95 -8.93
N ARG A 72 4.32 12.09 -9.95
CA ARG A 72 3.80 12.46 -11.27
C ARG A 72 2.28 12.38 -11.38
N CYS A 73 1.65 11.32 -10.87
CA CYS A 73 0.18 11.12 -10.98
C CYS A 73 -0.57 11.14 -9.65
N GLY A 74 0.10 11.27 -8.50
CA GLY A 74 -0.53 11.36 -7.19
C GLY A 74 -1.07 10.04 -6.63
N ILE A 75 -1.04 8.94 -7.39
CA ILE A 75 -1.56 7.65 -6.93
C ILE A 75 -0.75 7.12 -5.75
N HIS A 76 -1.47 6.80 -4.67
CA HIS A 76 -0.93 6.11 -3.51
C HIS A 76 -0.83 4.61 -3.79
N THR A 77 0.38 4.17 -4.13
CA THR A 77 0.70 2.78 -4.48
C THR A 77 0.86 1.91 -3.23
N PHE A 78 1.53 2.42 -2.20
CA PHE A 78 1.76 1.67 -0.96
C PHE A 78 2.06 2.60 0.22
N ALA A 79 2.08 2.04 1.42
CA ALA A 79 2.68 2.67 2.59
C ALA A 79 3.71 1.73 3.22
N GLU A 80 4.61 2.27 4.02
CA GLU A 80 5.60 1.50 4.76
C GLU A 80 5.39 1.73 6.26
N ALA A 81 5.40 0.66 7.04
CA ALA A 81 5.22 0.68 8.48
C ALA A 81 6.00 -0.46 9.15
N THR A 82 6.28 -0.34 10.43
CA THR A 82 6.88 -1.42 11.24
C THR A 82 5.79 -2.06 12.08
N HIS A 83 5.62 -3.37 11.95
CA HIS A 83 4.71 -4.15 12.78
C HIS A 83 5.22 -4.19 14.24
N PRO A 84 4.37 -4.35 15.28
CA PRO A 84 4.80 -4.34 16.68
C PRO A 84 5.90 -5.34 17.05
N ASN A 85 6.05 -6.41 16.29
CA ASN A 85 7.13 -7.40 16.45
C ASN A 85 8.46 -6.98 15.79
N GLY A 86 8.55 -5.76 15.26
CA GLY A 86 9.73 -5.22 14.58
C GLY A 86 9.82 -5.53 13.08
N THR A 87 8.90 -6.33 12.52
CA THR A 87 8.93 -6.65 11.08
C THR A 87 8.55 -5.42 10.24
N GLU A 88 9.40 -5.06 9.29
CA GLU A 88 9.07 -4.02 8.30
C GLU A 88 8.03 -4.55 7.30
N MET A 89 7.00 -3.75 7.07
CA MET A 89 5.85 -4.10 6.24
C MET A 89 5.66 -3.05 5.14
N VAL A 90 5.19 -3.53 3.99
CA VAL A 90 4.65 -2.72 2.90
C VAL A 90 3.14 -2.97 2.83
N CYS A 91 2.37 -1.91 3.03
CA CYS A 91 0.91 -1.91 2.92
C CYS A 91 0.53 -1.49 1.50
N ILE A 92 0.43 -2.47 0.60
CA ILE A 92 0.15 -2.28 -0.83
C ILE A 92 -1.32 -1.91 -1.04
N ASN A 93 -1.58 -0.86 -1.81
CA ASN A 93 -2.93 -0.59 -2.31
C ASN A 93 -3.23 -1.57 -3.46
N VAL A 94 -4.08 -2.57 -3.24
CA VAL A 94 -4.34 -3.62 -4.24
C VAL A 94 -4.97 -3.09 -5.52
N ARG A 95 -5.58 -1.91 -5.49
CA ARG A 95 -6.09 -1.21 -6.67
C ARG A 95 -4.99 -0.78 -7.65
N CYS A 96 -3.72 -0.90 -7.26
CA CYS A 96 -2.54 -0.65 -8.08
C CYS A 96 -1.88 -1.94 -8.56
N LEU A 97 -2.44 -3.12 -8.26
CA LEU A 97 -1.95 -4.38 -8.79
C LEU A 97 -2.54 -4.64 -10.18
N GLU A 98 -1.73 -5.19 -11.07
CA GLU A 98 -2.13 -5.65 -12.39
C GLU A 98 -2.91 -6.97 -12.24
N ASP A 99 -3.96 -7.14 -13.06
CA ASP A 99 -4.77 -8.37 -13.14
C ASP A 99 -5.39 -8.85 -11.81
N VAL A 100 -5.59 -7.94 -10.85
CA VAL A 100 -6.32 -8.20 -9.60
C VAL A 100 -7.67 -7.48 -9.65
N ASP A 101 -8.75 -8.24 -9.53
CA ASP A 101 -10.08 -7.68 -9.27
C ASP A 101 -10.23 -7.42 -7.75
N PRO A 102 -10.25 -6.15 -7.31
CA PRO A 102 -10.35 -5.84 -5.89
C PRO A 102 -11.75 -6.13 -5.31
N ASP A 103 -12.79 -6.22 -6.14
CA ASP A 103 -14.17 -6.30 -5.67
C ASP A 103 -14.56 -7.71 -5.21
N VAL A 104 -13.77 -8.73 -5.59
CA VAL A 104 -13.93 -10.11 -5.14
C VAL A 104 -13.10 -10.46 -3.89
N LEU A 105 -12.22 -9.56 -3.45
CA LEU A 105 -11.33 -9.82 -2.30
C LEU A 105 -12.08 -9.65 -0.97
N PRO A 106 -11.93 -10.59 -0.01
CA PRO A 106 -12.45 -10.41 1.34
C PRO A 106 -11.90 -9.14 2.00
N VAL A 107 -12.79 -8.28 2.51
CA VAL A 107 -12.42 -6.99 3.12
C VAL A 107 -12.62 -7.04 4.63
N THR A 108 -11.53 -6.85 5.37
CA THR A 108 -11.56 -6.58 6.82
C THR A 108 -11.62 -5.08 7.06
N HIS A 109 -12.67 -4.62 7.74
CA HIS A 109 -12.81 -3.21 8.10
C HIS A 109 -12.03 -2.89 9.37
N TYR A 110 -11.22 -1.84 9.33
CA TYR A 110 -10.45 -1.36 10.47
C TYR A 110 -10.89 0.04 10.89
N ASP A 111 -11.22 0.18 12.18
CA ASP A 111 -11.55 1.48 12.78
C ASP A 111 -10.27 2.23 13.18
N GLY A 112 -9.68 2.91 12.21
CA GLY A 112 -8.53 3.79 12.42
C GLY A 112 -8.91 5.21 12.80
N ARG A 113 -10.20 5.56 12.85
CA ARG A 113 -10.65 6.87 13.34
C ARG A 113 -10.55 6.97 14.87
N SER A 114 -10.71 5.84 15.55
CA SER A 114 -10.67 5.74 17.01
C SER A 114 -9.28 5.42 17.57
N ARG A 115 -8.21 5.71 16.81
CA ARG A 115 -6.82 5.35 17.11
C ARG A 115 -5.89 6.55 17.14
#